data_AF-A0A1T4W8R0-F1
#
_entry.id   AF-A0A1T4W8R0-F1
#
_cell.length_a   1.000
_cell.length_b   1.000
_cell.length_c   1.000
_cell.angle_alpha   90.00
_cell.angle_beta   90.00
_cell.angle_gamma   90.00
#
_symmetry.space_group_name_H-M   'P 1'
#
loop_
_entity.id
_entity.type
_entity.pdbx_description
1 polymer ?
#
loop_
_entity_poly.entity_id
_entity_poly.type
_entity_poly.pdbx_seq_one_letter_code
_entity_poly.pdbx_strand_id
1 'polypeptide(L)' 'MGLEIGWYLRFTRDGAIEARIDEAQLGQIDNALHILPEWTYERFPESDHLRILLTRKAT' A
#
# COMPACT_ATOMS: atom_id res chain seq x y z
N MET A 1 -16.55 -15.37 6.70
CA MET A 1 -16.42 -14.32 5.68
C MET A 1 -14.94 -14.05 5.52
N GLY A 2 -14.28 -14.78 4.62
CA GLY A 2 -12.84 -14.63 4.39
C GLY A 2 -12.62 -13.37 3.54
N LEU A 3 -11.77 -12.47 4.03
CA LEU A 3 -11.35 -11.29 3.30
C LEU A 3 -10.62 -11.77 2.03
N GLU A 4 -11.22 -11.61 0.85
CA GLU A 4 -10.44 -11.71 -0.40
C GLU A 4 -9.48 -10.53 -0.40
N ILE A 5 -8.24 -10.80 -0.01
CA ILE A 5 -7.15 -9.82 0.00
C ILE A 5 -6.79 -9.58 -1.47
N GLY A 6 -7.43 -8.59 -2.09
CA GLY A 6 -7.19 -8.13 -3.47
C GLY A 6 -5.86 -7.41 -3.67
N TRP A 7 -4.80 -7.86 -3.01
CA TRP A 7 -3.50 -7.19 -3.00
C TRP A 7 -2.58 -7.85 -4.01
N TYR A 8 -2.19 -7.10 -5.03
CA TYR A 8 -1.01 -7.45 -5.81
C TYR A 8 0.21 -6.75 -5.21
N LEU A 9 1.07 -7.51 -4.52
CA LEU A 9 2.28 -6.99 -3.90
C LEU A 9 3.50 -7.24 -4.79
N ARG A 10 4.27 -6.19 -5.03
CA ARG A 10 5.56 -6.25 -5.71
C ARG A 10 6.63 -5.58 -4.86
N PHE A 11 7.68 -6.34 -4.54
CA PHE A 11 8.87 -5.83 -3.87
C PHE A 11 9.84 -5.28 -4.92
N THR A 12 10.26 -4.04 -4.73
CA THR A 12 11.24 -3.40 -5.60
C THR A 12 12.66 -3.59 -5.05
N ARG A 13 13.68 -3.38 -5.90
CA ARG A 13 15.09 -3.64 -5.54
C ARG A 13 15.63 -2.68 -4.46
N ASP A 14 15.02 -1.52 -4.34
CA ASP A 14 15.26 -0.47 -3.34
C ASP A 14 14.49 -0.70 -2.03
N GLY A 15 13.74 -1.80 -1.91
CA GLY A 15 13.02 -2.16 -0.69
C GLY A 15 11.68 -1.44 -0.51
N ALA A 16 11.16 -0.81 -1.57
CA ALA A 16 9.80 -0.32 -1.61
C ALA A 16 8.82 -1.47 -1.91
N ILE A 17 7.56 -1.26 -1.52
CA ILE A 17 6.46 -2.21 -1.73
C ILE A 17 5.44 -1.50 -2.61
N GLU A 18 5.18 -2.02 -3.80
CA GLU A 18 4.06 -1.59 -4.61
C GLU A 18 2.86 -2.51 -4.34
N ALA A 19 1.70 -1.90 -4.06
CA ALA A 19 0.43 -2.59 -3.87
C ALA A 19 -0.60 -2.05 -4.85
N ARG A 20 -1.41 -2.93 -5.43
CA ARG A 20 -2.65 -2.55 -6.13
C ARG A 20 -3.81 -2.95 -5.24
N ILE A 21 -4.66 -1.98 -4.90
CA ILE A 21 -5.76 -2.14 -3.95
C ILE A 21 -7.02 -1.45 -4.48
N ASP A 22 -8.18 -1.81 -3.96
CA ASP A 22 -9.39 -1.01 -4.13
C ASP A 22 -9.33 0.25 -3.24
N GLU A 23 -9.99 1.34 -3.65
CA GLU A 23 -10.04 2.57 -2.84
C GLU A 23 -10.63 2.31 -1.44
N ALA A 24 -11.58 1.38 -1.33
CA ALA A 24 -12.18 0.97 -0.05
C ALA A 24 -11.16 0.33 0.93
N GLN A 25 -10.03 -0.16 0.44
CA GLN A 25 -8.99 -0.80 1.24
C GLN A 25 -7.94 0.20 1.77
N LEU A 26 -8.01 1.47 1.37
CA LEU A 26 -7.07 2.50 1.78
C LEU A 26 -7.00 2.67 3.31
N GLY A 27 -8.12 2.54 4.01
CA GLY A 27 -8.16 2.58 5.48
C GLY A 27 -7.33 1.47 6.15
N GLN A 28 -7.12 0.33 5.46
CA GLN A 28 -6.25 -0.73 5.96
C GLN A 28 -4.77 -0.33 5.87
N ILE A 29 -4.38 0.39 4.81
CA ILE A 29 -3.03 0.95 4.66
C ILE A 29 -2.78 1.98 5.75
N ASP A 30 -3.73 2.89 6.00
CA ASP A 30 -3.60 3.93 7.02
C ASP A 30 -3.45 3.32 8.42
N ASN A 31 -4.22 2.27 8.73
CA ASN A 31 -4.06 1.52 9.98
C ASN A 31 -2.69 0.81 10.07
N ALA A 32 -2.22 0.21 8.98
CA ALA A 32 -0.90 -0.42 8.95
C ALA A 32 0.23 0.61 9.19
N LEU A 33 0.13 1.81 8.61
CA LEU A 33 1.07 2.90 8.85
C LEU A 33 1.00 3.47 10.28
N HIS A 34 -0.14 3.35 10.97
CA HIS A 34 -0.23 3.70 12.38
C HIS A 34 0.63 2.76 13.25
N ILE A 35 0.72 1.47 12.87
CA ILE A 35 1.53 0.46 13.55
C ILE A 35 3.01 0.55 13.14
N LEU A 36 3.28 0.89 11.88
CA LEU A 36 4.61 0.96 11.28
C LEU A 36 4.90 2.40 10.77
N PRO A 37 5.11 3.37 11.69
CA PRO A 37 5.21 4.78 11.36
C PRO A 37 6.49 5.14 10.60
N GLU A 38 7.47 4.24 10.50
CA GLU A 38 8.66 4.39 9.67
C GLU A 38 8.35 4.26 8.18
N TRP A 39 7.15 3.81 7.82
CA TRP A 39 6.67 3.75 6.44
C TRP A 39 5.81 4.95 6.07
N THR A 40 5.76 5.23 4.78
CA THR A 40 4.85 6.18 4.15
C THR A 40 4.40 5.61 2.81
N TYR A 41 3.44 6.24 2.15
CA TYR A 41 3.07 5.84 0.81
C TYR A 41 2.69 7.01 -0.08
N GLU A 42 2.80 6.76 -1.38
CA GLU A 42 2.22 7.61 -2.44
C GLU A 42 1.07 6.86 -3.13
N ARG A 43 0.06 7.62 -3.57
CA ARG A 43 -1.13 7.09 -4.24
C ARG A 43 -1.11 7.46 -5.72
N PHE A 44 -1.41 6.49 -6.57
CA PHE A 44 -1.54 6.65 -8.01
C PHE A 44 -2.89 6.08 -8.42
N PRO A 45 -3.93 6.93 -8.60
CA PRO A 45 -5.23 6.48 -9.07
C PRO A 45 -5.10 5.92 -10.50
N GLU A 46 -5.58 4.70 -10.70
CA GLU A 46 -5.71 4.05 -12.01
C GLU A 46 -7.21 3.90 -12.34
N SER A 47 -7.55 3.47 -13.56
CA SER A 47 -8.96 3.43 -14.00
C SER A 47 -9.84 2.43 -13.24
N ASP A 48 -9.25 1.39 -12.67
CA ASP A 48 -9.93 0.26 -12.03
C ASP A 48 -9.44 -0.04 -10.60
N HIS A 49 -8.33 0.55 -10.18
CA HIS A 49 -7.74 0.32 -8.86
C HIS A 49 -6.91 1.52 -8.41
N LEU A 50 -6.44 1.45 -7.17
CA LEU A 50 -5.48 2.38 -6.61
C LEU A 50 -4.12 1.69 -6.52
N ARG A 51 -3.11 2.24 -7.20
CA ARG A 51 -1.73 1.81 -7.02
C ARG A 51 -1.11 2.62 -5.87
N ILE A 52 -0.53 1.91 -4.92
CA ILE A 52 0.12 2.46 -3.73
C ILE A 52 1.60 2.08 -3.79
N LEU A 53 2.49 3.05 -3.61
CA LEU A 53 3.91 2.81 -3.42
C LEU A 53 4.27 3.09 -1.97
N LEU A 54 4.56 2.05 -1.19
CA LEU A 54 5.03 2.16 0.18
C LEU A 54 6.56 2.23 0.22
N THR A 55 7.08 3.21 0.95
CA THR A 55 8.52 3.44 1.13
C THR A 55 8.81 3.69 2.60
N ARG A 56 10.06 3.43 3.02
CA ARG A 56 10.54 3.84 4.34
C ARG A 56 10.88 5.33 4.31
N LYS A 57 10.52 6.05 5.36
CA LYS A 57 10.95 7.44 5.56
C LYS A 57 12.48 7.46 5.62
N ALA A 58 13.09 8.39 4.88
CA ALA A 58 14.52 8.65 5.04
C ALA A 58 14.76 9.09 6.50
N THR A 59 15.73 8.44 7.16
CA THR A 59 16.12 8.77 8.54
C THR A 59 16.85 10.10 8.61
#